data_AF-A0A9D9RTX3-F1
#
_entry.id   AF-A0A9D9RTX3-F1
#
_cell.length_a   1.000
_cell.length_b   1.000
_cell.length_c   1.000
_cell.angle_alpha   90.00
_cell.angle_beta   90.00
_cell.angle_gamma   90.00
#
_symmetry.space_group_name_H-M   'P 1'
#
loop_
_entity.id
_entity.type
_entity.pdbx_description
1 polymer ?
#
loop_
_entity_poly.entity_id
_entity_poly.type
_entity_poly.pdbx_seq_one_letter_code
_entity_poly.pdbx_strand_id
1 'polypeptide(L)'
;MHFRRFATFVFILALTAACAPSASKPSADEVEKAEQAVYDYFVGGAEGKVVIMLETSAIFPQDTPDEVREYLESELPEAPQEAVESYIERNTQPGKLSSDMQLDADFILVPAEEIYQITSQPDWDTLLTQTYEGAHGYTVFSRVGFNDTLDQAVVYVGNVAAPLMGAGYYYLMEKKNGQWIITEQVMVWIS
;
A
#
# COMPACT_ATOMS: atom_id res chain seq x y z
N MET A 1 80.79 10.95 7.63
CA MET A 1 79.48 11.46 8.12
C MET A 1 78.43 11.20 7.07
N HIS A 2 77.24 10.82 7.52
CA HIS A 2 76.27 9.96 6.85
C HIS A 2 75.51 10.55 5.65
N PHE A 3 75.36 9.71 4.61
CA PHE A 3 74.38 9.82 3.53
C PHE A 3 72.98 9.48 4.06
N ARG A 4 72.01 10.39 3.98
CA ARG A 4 70.59 10.12 4.30
C ARG A 4 69.84 9.78 3.02
N ARG A 5 69.38 8.53 2.89
CA ARG A 5 68.46 8.08 1.84
C ARG A 5 67.02 8.42 2.26
N PHE A 6 66.32 9.18 1.42
CA PHE A 6 64.87 9.38 1.51
C PHE A 6 64.19 8.19 0.83
N ALA A 7 63.37 7.44 1.56
CA ALA A 7 62.54 6.37 1.02
C ALA A 7 61.14 6.93 0.72
N THR A 8 60.78 6.99 -0.55
CA THR A 8 59.45 7.38 -1.03
C THR A 8 58.50 6.19 -0.87
N PHE A 9 57.52 6.30 0.03
CA PHE A 9 56.43 5.33 0.14
C PHE A 9 55.37 5.64 -0.93
N VAL A 10 55.17 4.72 -1.86
CA VAL A 10 54.08 4.74 -2.83
C VAL A 10 52.88 4.00 -2.21
N PHE A 11 51.83 4.74 -1.89
CA PHE A 11 50.54 4.18 -1.45
C PHE A 11 49.75 3.77 -2.70
N ILE A 12 49.66 2.46 -2.97
CA ILE A 12 48.79 1.92 -4.01
C ILE A 12 47.38 1.83 -3.41
N LEU A 13 46.50 2.73 -3.82
CA LEU A 13 45.08 2.70 -3.49
C LEU A 13 44.41 1.62 -4.36
N ALA A 14 44.16 0.45 -3.79
CA ALA A 14 43.38 -0.59 -4.45
C ALA A 14 41.90 -0.19 -4.43
N LEU A 15 41.39 0.32 -5.55
CA LEU A 15 39.96 0.48 -5.81
C LEU A 15 39.34 -0.91 -5.91
N THR A 16 38.84 -1.44 -4.78
CA THR A 16 37.92 -2.56 -4.80
C THR A 16 36.60 -2.05 -5.36
N ALA A 17 36.34 -2.32 -6.64
CA ALA A 17 35.01 -2.28 -7.20
C ALA A 17 34.17 -3.31 -6.45
N ALA A 18 33.47 -2.88 -5.40
CA ALA A 18 32.44 -3.67 -4.77
C ALA A 18 31.30 -3.75 -5.79
N CYS A 19 31.22 -4.87 -6.52
CA CYS A 19 29.98 -5.25 -7.18
C CYS A 19 28.91 -5.28 -6.10
N ALA A 20 28.01 -4.28 -6.10
CA ALA A 20 26.82 -4.35 -5.30
C ALA A 20 26.08 -5.63 -5.73
N PRO A 21 25.72 -6.54 -4.80
CA PRO A 21 24.90 -7.68 -5.15
C PRO A 21 23.60 -7.13 -5.74
N SER A 22 23.26 -7.57 -6.96
CA SER A 22 21.94 -7.33 -7.55
C SER A 22 20.93 -7.78 -6.50
N ALA A 23 20.12 -6.85 -5.97
CA ALA A 23 19.11 -7.20 -4.98
C ALA A 23 18.23 -8.30 -5.59
N SER A 24 18.15 -9.44 -4.90
CA SER A 24 17.23 -10.50 -5.29
C SER A 24 15.80 -9.97 -5.16
N LYS A 25 14.91 -10.38 -6.07
CA LYS A 25 13.47 -10.05 -5.97
C LYS A 25 12.95 -10.39 -4.57
N PRO A 26 12.14 -9.53 -3.93
CA PRO A 26 11.61 -9.80 -2.61
C PRO A 26 10.81 -11.11 -2.56
N SER A 27 10.90 -11.81 -1.43
CA SER A 27 10.09 -13.00 -1.17
C SER A 27 8.62 -12.64 -0.94
N ALA A 28 7.72 -13.63 -1.08
CA ALA A 28 6.29 -13.43 -0.84
C ALA A 28 6.03 -12.93 0.60
N ASP A 29 6.73 -13.48 1.59
CA ASP A 29 6.61 -13.06 2.99
C ASP A 29 7.06 -11.60 3.22
N GLU A 30 8.09 -11.14 2.50
CA GLU A 30 8.53 -9.74 2.57
C GLU A 30 7.50 -8.80 1.93
N VAL A 31 6.92 -9.22 0.80
CA VAL A 31 5.84 -8.47 0.12
C VAL A 31 4.60 -8.39 1.01
N GLU A 32 4.21 -9.48 1.66
CA GLU A 32 3.05 -9.51 2.55
C GLU A 32 3.25 -8.63 3.79
N LYS A 33 4.45 -8.67 4.41
CA LYS A 33 4.77 -7.77 5.53
C LYS A 33 4.78 -6.30 5.10
N ALA A 34 5.33 -5.99 3.92
CA ALA A 34 5.33 -4.64 3.39
C ALA A 34 3.90 -4.14 3.11
N GLU A 35 3.05 -5.02 2.57
CA GLU A 35 1.63 -4.75 2.32
C GLU A 35 0.86 -4.45 3.60
N GLN A 36 1.05 -5.25 4.66
CA GLN A 36 0.44 -4.98 5.96
C GLN A 36 0.89 -3.65 6.55
N ALA A 37 2.18 -3.30 6.42
CA ALA A 37 2.69 -2.00 6.88
C ALA A 37 2.11 -0.81 6.09
N VAL A 38 1.72 -1.02 4.82
CA VAL A 38 1.00 -0.02 4.04
C VAL A 38 -0.44 0.10 4.53
N TYR A 39 -1.15 -0.99 4.80
CA TYR A 39 -2.51 -0.93 5.37
C TYR A 39 -2.51 -0.27 6.75
N ASP A 40 -1.54 -0.62 7.60
CA ASP A 40 -1.36 -0.05 8.93
C ASP A 40 -1.21 1.48 8.89
N TYR A 41 -0.57 2.04 7.85
CA TYR A 41 -0.50 3.49 7.68
C TYR A 41 -1.88 4.16 7.63
N PHE A 42 -2.89 3.50 7.05
CA PHE A 42 -4.22 4.08 6.86
C PHE A 42 -5.15 3.88 8.05
N VAL A 43 -4.98 2.80 8.82
CA VAL A 43 -5.91 2.44 9.91
C VAL A 43 -5.26 2.43 11.29
N GLY A 44 -3.93 2.45 11.36
CA GLY A 44 -3.16 2.41 12.59
C GLY A 44 -3.45 3.62 13.48
N GLY A 45 -3.59 3.35 14.77
CA GLY A 45 -3.96 4.34 15.79
C GLY A 45 -5.42 4.81 15.73
N ALA A 46 -6.28 4.17 14.93
CA ALA A 46 -7.70 4.51 14.89
C ALA A 46 -8.37 4.36 16.26
N GLU A 47 -9.20 5.34 16.62
CA GLU A 47 -10.06 5.25 17.79
C GLU A 47 -11.31 4.42 17.44
N GLY A 48 -11.50 3.29 18.12
CA GLY A 48 -12.66 2.42 17.90
C GLY A 48 -12.38 1.28 16.93
N LYS A 49 -13.45 0.63 16.47
CA LYS A 49 -13.36 -0.58 15.64
C LYS A 49 -13.28 -0.21 14.16
N VAL A 50 -12.24 -0.68 13.46
CA VAL A 50 -12.09 -0.49 12.02
C VAL A 50 -12.74 -1.65 11.29
N VAL A 51 -13.82 -1.39 10.55
CA VAL A 51 -14.41 -2.38 9.66
C VAL A 51 -13.68 -2.34 8.32
N ILE A 52 -13.02 -3.43 7.96
CA ILE A 52 -12.29 -3.56 6.69
C ILE A 52 -12.97 -4.62 5.85
N MET A 53 -13.20 -4.34 4.58
CA MET A 53 -13.73 -5.33 3.65
C MET A 53 -12.70 -6.47 3.47
N LEU A 54 -13.15 -7.72 3.64
CA LEU A 54 -12.30 -8.91 3.59
C LEU A 54 -11.67 -9.10 2.21
N GLU A 55 -12.47 -8.95 1.15
CA GLU A 55 -11.99 -9.03 -0.23
C GLU A 55 -11.38 -7.69 -0.68
N THR A 56 -10.19 -7.74 -1.26
CA THR A 56 -9.56 -6.56 -1.85
C THR A 56 -10.28 -6.14 -3.12
N SER A 57 -10.32 -4.84 -3.41
CA SER A 57 -10.95 -4.28 -4.60
C SER A 57 -10.11 -3.13 -5.14
N ALA A 58 -9.89 -3.12 -6.46
CA ALA A 58 -9.14 -2.07 -7.15
C ALA A 58 -10.01 -0.88 -7.60
N ILE A 59 -11.31 -0.96 -7.35
CA ILE A 59 -12.38 -0.10 -7.87
C ILE A 59 -12.45 -0.01 -9.40
N PHE A 60 -13.69 -0.09 -9.87
CA PHE A 60 -14.14 -0.33 -11.24
C PHE A 60 -13.97 -1.77 -11.73
N PRO A 61 -14.96 -2.64 -11.46
CA PRO A 61 -15.04 -3.99 -12.04
C PRO A 61 -15.09 -4.01 -13.58
N GLN A 62 -15.26 -2.85 -14.21
CA GLN A 62 -15.38 -2.69 -15.65
C GLN A 62 -14.08 -2.20 -16.31
N ASP A 63 -13.14 -1.68 -15.52
CA ASP A 63 -11.89 -1.16 -16.08
C ASP A 63 -10.96 -2.32 -16.39
N THR A 64 -10.35 -2.26 -17.57
CA THR A 64 -9.33 -3.21 -17.98
C THR A 64 -7.99 -2.89 -17.30
N PRO A 65 -7.10 -3.89 -17.14
CA PRO A 65 -5.73 -3.66 -16.66
C PRO A 65 -4.99 -2.52 -17.38
N ASP A 66 -5.21 -2.35 -18.68
CA ASP A 66 -4.56 -1.30 -19.47
C ASP A 66 -5.15 0.09 -19.19
N GLU A 67 -6.47 0.20 -18.97
CA GLU A 67 -7.12 1.47 -18.59
C GLU A 67 -6.66 1.92 -17.19
N VAL A 68 -6.59 0.99 -16.23
CA VAL A 68 -6.09 1.30 -14.88
C VAL A 68 -4.62 1.72 -14.94
N ARG A 69 -3.80 1.04 -15.76
CA ARG A 69 -2.40 1.42 -15.97
C ARG A 69 -2.27 2.84 -16.53
N GLU A 70 -2.96 3.13 -17.63
CA GLU A 70 -2.91 4.45 -18.27
C GLU A 70 -3.35 5.55 -17.30
N TYR A 71 -4.39 5.29 -16.50
CA TYR A 71 -4.84 6.20 -15.46
C TYR A 71 -3.77 6.43 -14.38
N LEU A 72 -3.16 5.37 -13.84
CA LEU A 72 -2.11 5.49 -12.82
C LEU A 72 -0.86 6.22 -13.36
N GLU A 73 -0.43 5.91 -14.58
CA GLU A 73 0.72 6.58 -15.22
C GLU A 73 0.45 8.07 -15.49
N SER A 74 -0.81 8.44 -15.74
CA SER A 74 -1.23 9.83 -15.94
C SER A 74 -1.35 10.61 -14.63
N GLU A 75 -2.00 10.02 -13.61
CA GLU A 75 -2.37 10.71 -12.38
C GLU A 75 -1.33 10.59 -11.25
N LEU A 76 -0.45 9.57 -11.32
CA LEU A 76 0.67 9.36 -10.41
C LEU A 76 1.99 9.30 -11.19
N PRO A 77 2.43 10.40 -11.85
CA PRO A 77 3.56 10.39 -12.77
C PRO A 77 4.91 10.09 -12.11
N GLU A 78 5.02 10.20 -10.78
CA GLU A 78 6.21 9.80 -10.03
C GLU A 78 6.21 8.31 -9.62
N ALA A 79 5.12 7.58 -9.90
CA ALA A 79 5.03 6.17 -9.59
C ALA A 79 6.04 5.36 -10.43
N PRO A 80 6.89 4.52 -9.81
CA PRO A 80 7.77 3.63 -10.56
C PRO A 80 6.96 2.68 -11.42
N GLN A 81 7.44 2.44 -12.64
CA GLN A 81 6.80 1.50 -13.55
C GLN A 81 6.63 0.12 -12.89
N GLU A 82 7.61 -0.34 -12.14
CA GLU A 82 7.55 -1.63 -11.44
C GLU A 82 6.42 -1.68 -10.41
N ALA A 83 6.15 -0.58 -9.71
CA ALA A 83 5.06 -0.49 -8.75
C ALA A 83 3.68 -0.50 -9.42
N VAL A 84 3.55 0.18 -10.57
CA VAL A 84 2.33 0.17 -11.39
C VAL A 84 2.09 -1.23 -11.96
N GLU A 85 3.09 -1.87 -12.57
CA GLU A 85 2.99 -3.25 -13.08
C GLU A 85 2.57 -4.21 -11.96
N SER A 86 3.24 -4.14 -10.82
CA SER A 86 2.92 -4.93 -9.64
C SER A 86 1.48 -4.71 -9.18
N TYR A 87 1.02 -3.46 -9.18
CA TYR A 87 -0.36 -3.13 -8.81
C TYR A 87 -1.35 -3.82 -9.75
N ILE A 88 -1.16 -3.69 -11.07
CA ILE A 88 -2.04 -4.25 -12.08
C ILE A 88 -2.08 -5.79 -12.00
N GLU A 89 -0.91 -6.44 -11.96
CA GLU A 89 -0.81 -7.90 -11.87
C GLU A 89 -1.55 -8.43 -10.63
N ARG A 90 -1.34 -7.78 -9.48
CA ARG A 90 -1.88 -8.24 -8.18
C ARG A 90 -3.35 -7.95 -7.98
N ASN A 91 -3.93 -7.04 -8.76
CA ASN A 91 -5.31 -6.63 -8.65
C ASN A 91 -6.19 -7.12 -9.80
N THR A 92 -5.69 -8.00 -10.67
CA THR A 92 -6.49 -8.65 -11.73
C THR A 92 -7.68 -9.43 -11.16
N GLN A 93 -7.56 -9.92 -9.92
CA GLN A 93 -8.66 -10.57 -9.19
C GLN A 93 -8.67 -10.12 -7.72
N PRO A 94 -9.85 -10.02 -7.09
CA PRO A 94 -9.95 -9.83 -5.65
C PRO A 94 -9.19 -10.91 -4.86
N GLY A 95 -8.30 -10.49 -3.96
CA GLY A 95 -7.68 -11.35 -2.95
C GLY A 95 -8.43 -11.24 -1.62
N LYS A 96 -8.14 -12.13 -0.67
CA LYS A 96 -8.62 -11.99 0.72
C LYS A 96 -7.50 -11.44 1.59
N LEU A 97 -7.85 -10.47 2.42
CA LEU A 97 -6.97 -9.99 3.48
C LEU A 97 -6.80 -11.07 4.55
N SER A 98 -5.61 -11.13 5.14
CA SER A 98 -5.33 -12.14 6.16
C SER A 98 -5.92 -11.72 7.51
N SER A 99 -6.50 -12.66 8.25
CA SER A 99 -7.01 -12.37 9.60
C SER A 99 -5.90 -12.25 10.66
N ASP A 100 -4.65 -12.57 10.31
CA ASP A 100 -3.48 -12.46 11.20
C ASP A 100 -2.63 -11.21 10.92
N MET A 101 -3.13 -10.26 10.12
CA MET A 101 -2.45 -9.00 9.85
C MET A 101 -2.11 -8.27 11.16
N GLN A 102 -0.90 -7.74 11.21
CA GLN A 102 -0.40 -6.98 12.36
C GLN A 102 -0.65 -5.49 12.13
N LEU A 103 -1.86 -5.04 12.44
CA LEU A 103 -2.27 -3.63 12.35
C LEU A 103 -2.38 -3.05 13.76
N ASP A 104 -1.96 -1.80 13.95
CA ASP A 104 -2.12 -1.03 15.19
C ASP A 104 -3.56 -0.49 15.32
N ALA A 105 -4.55 -1.37 15.15
CA ALA A 105 -5.97 -1.03 15.19
C ALA A 105 -6.79 -2.23 15.68
N ASP A 106 -7.91 -1.96 16.37
CA ASP A 106 -8.95 -2.99 16.60
C ASP A 106 -9.78 -3.14 15.33
N PHE A 107 -9.40 -4.08 14.46
CA PHE A 107 -10.08 -4.27 13.17
C PHE A 107 -10.90 -5.55 13.11
N ILE A 108 -11.88 -5.55 12.20
CA ILE A 108 -12.61 -6.75 11.79
C ILE A 108 -12.66 -6.82 10.26
N LEU A 109 -12.46 -8.03 9.73
CA LEU A 109 -12.63 -8.30 8.31
C LEU A 109 -14.06 -8.76 8.04
N VAL A 110 -14.76 -8.06 7.15
CA VAL A 110 -16.17 -8.34 6.84
C VAL A 110 -16.29 -8.67 5.35
N PRO A 111 -16.92 -9.80 4.97
CA PRO A 111 -17.12 -10.14 3.56
C PRO A 111 -17.84 -9.03 2.79
N ALA A 112 -17.44 -8.80 1.54
CA ALA A 112 -18.04 -7.79 0.68
C ALA A 112 -19.55 -7.94 0.54
N GLU A 113 -20.06 -9.18 0.51
CA GLU A 113 -21.49 -9.47 0.47
C GLU A 113 -22.20 -8.95 1.73
N GLU A 114 -21.61 -9.10 2.91
CA GLU A 114 -22.22 -8.62 4.15
C GLU A 114 -22.22 -7.09 4.21
N ILE A 115 -21.13 -6.44 3.78
CA ILE A 115 -21.09 -4.98 3.60
C ILE A 115 -22.18 -4.52 2.62
N TYR A 116 -22.37 -5.22 1.50
CA TYR A 116 -23.42 -4.91 0.53
C TYR A 116 -24.83 -5.04 1.12
N GLN A 117 -25.08 -6.11 1.89
CA GLN A 117 -26.38 -6.30 2.54
C GLN A 117 -26.68 -5.17 3.54
N ILE A 118 -25.69 -4.76 4.34
CA ILE A 118 -25.83 -3.62 5.27
C ILE A 118 -26.06 -2.33 4.48
N THR A 119 -25.18 -2.01 3.53
CA THR A 119 -25.20 -0.74 2.77
C THR A 119 -26.39 -0.58 1.83
N SER A 120 -27.12 -1.66 1.54
CA SER A 120 -28.39 -1.61 0.82
C SER A 120 -29.56 -0.99 1.62
N GLN A 121 -29.39 -0.81 2.93
CA GLN A 121 -30.41 -0.20 3.80
C GLN A 121 -30.30 1.34 3.81
N PRO A 122 -31.42 2.08 3.92
CA PRO A 122 -31.40 3.55 3.91
C PRO A 122 -30.60 4.18 5.07
N ASP A 123 -30.56 3.52 6.22
CA ASP A 123 -29.91 3.93 7.48
C ASP A 123 -28.69 3.05 7.81
N TRP A 124 -28.00 2.58 6.76
CA TRP A 124 -26.96 1.58 6.91
C TRP A 124 -25.81 1.99 7.82
N ASP A 125 -25.51 3.28 7.94
CA ASP A 125 -24.44 3.80 8.82
C ASP A 125 -24.75 3.49 10.29
N THR A 126 -26.02 3.65 10.68
CA THR A 126 -26.51 3.31 12.01
C THR A 126 -26.51 1.79 12.19
N LEU A 127 -26.96 1.03 11.18
CA LEU A 127 -26.94 -0.43 11.22
C LEU A 127 -25.52 -0.99 11.33
N LEU A 128 -24.56 -0.44 10.60
CA LEU A 128 -23.16 -0.84 10.65
C LEU A 128 -22.57 -0.57 12.04
N THR A 129 -22.80 0.63 12.59
CA THR A 129 -22.34 1.00 13.94
C THR A 129 -22.95 0.11 15.03
N GLN A 130 -24.20 -0.33 14.86
CA GLN A 130 -24.87 -1.25 15.79
C GLN A 130 -24.38 -2.69 15.65
N THR A 131 -24.07 -3.12 14.43
CA THR A 131 -23.56 -4.47 14.14
C THR A 131 -22.11 -4.61 14.61
N TYR A 132 -21.33 -3.57 14.39
CA TYR A 132 -19.91 -3.47 14.72
C TYR A 132 -19.72 -2.28 15.66
N GLU A 133 -19.84 -2.54 16.97
CA GLU A 133 -19.77 -1.50 17.99
C GLU A 133 -18.50 -0.63 17.85
N GLY A 134 -18.71 0.68 17.73
CA GLY A 134 -17.64 1.67 17.57
C GLY A 134 -17.09 1.81 16.15
N ALA A 135 -17.72 1.18 15.14
CA ALA A 135 -17.38 1.40 13.74
C ALA A 135 -17.87 2.76 13.23
N HIS A 136 -17.05 3.40 12.39
CA HIS A 136 -17.35 4.70 11.76
C HIS A 136 -17.34 4.58 10.23
N GLY A 137 -18.06 3.58 9.73
CA GLY A 137 -18.00 3.19 8.32
C GLY A 137 -17.13 1.98 8.08
N TYR A 138 -16.75 1.79 6.81
CA TYR A 138 -15.86 0.70 6.39
C TYR A 138 -14.77 1.19 5.44
N THR A 139 -13.64 0.49 5.47
CA THR A 139 -12.48 0.71 4.61
C THR A 139 -12.36 -0.42 3.59
N VAL A 140 -11.99 -0.06 2.37
CA VAL A 140 -11.71 -0.97 1.26
C VAL A 140 -10.27 -0.77 0.82
N PHE A 141 -9.52 -1.85 0.73
CA PHE A 141 -8.16 -1.85 0.17
C PHE A 141 -8.11 -2.59 -1.15
N SER A 142 -7.29 -2.13 -2.08
CA SER A 142 -6.73 -3.01 -3.12
C SER A 142 -5.56 -3.82 -2.56
N ARG A 143 -5.03 -4.78 -3.32
CA ARG A 143 -3.65 -5.23 -3.11
C ARG A 143 -2.69 -4.07 -3.40
N VAL A 144 -1.54 -4.08 -2.75
CA VAL A 144 -0.50 -3.06 -2.94
C VAL A 144 0.43 -3.45 -4.09
N GLY A 145 0.70 -2.55 -5.02
CA GLY A 145 1.79 -2.70 -5.99
C GLY A 145 3.09 -2.17 -5.42
N PHE A 146 4.19 -2.90 -5.52
CA PHE A 146 5.50 -2.45 -5.02
C PHE A 146 6.54 -2.40 -6.14
N ASN A 147 7.51 -1.51 -6.00
CA ASN A 147 8.76 -1.63 -6.74
C ASN A 147 9.62 -2.79 -6.20
N ASP A 148 10.69 -3.14 -6.91
CA ASP A 148 11.55 -4.28 -6.57
C ASP A 148 12.28 -4.15 -5.22
N THR A 149 12.36 -2.93 -4.66
CA THR A 149 13.04 -2.62 -3.40
C THR A 149 12.08 -2.53 -2.20
N LEU A 150 10.76 -2.65 -2.41
CA LEU A 150 9.71 -2.50 -1.38
C LEU A 150 9.78 -1.17 -0.60
N ASP A 151 10.27 -0.11 -1.24
CA ASP A 151 10.35 1.23 -0.67
C ASP A 151 9.45 2.24 -1.40
N GLN A 152 8.79 1.84 -2.49
CA GLN A 152 7.71 2.60 -3.10
C GLN A 152 6.50 1.70 -3.37
N ALA A 153 5.31 2.25 -3.18
CA ALA A 153 4.06 1.51 -3.23
C ALA A 153 2.93 2.29 -3.91
N VAL A 154 2.11 1.59 -4.69
CA VAL A 154 0.82 2.08 -5.20
C VAL A 154 -0.29 1.30 -4.52
N VAL A 155 -1.29 1.99 -3.97
CA VAL A 155 -2.44 1.36 -3.30
C VAL A 155 -3.70 2.19 -3.53
N TYR A 156 -4.82 1.51 -3.74
CA TYR A 156 -6.15 2.12 -3.68
C TYR A 156 -6.74 1.93 -2.28
N VAL A 157 -7.30 3.01 -1.72
CA VAL A 157 -8.05 2.98 -0.47
C VAL A 157 -9.37 3.71 -0.64
N GLY A 158 -10.47 3.03 -0.33
CA GLY A 158 -11.81 3.61 -0.21
C GLY A 158 -12.23 3.68 1.25
N ASN A 159 -12.81 4.80 1.68
CA ASN A 159 -13.42 4.94 2.99
C ASN A 159 -14.85 5.43 2.83
N VAL A 160 -15.80 4.75 3.46
CA VAL A 160 -17.22 5.11 3.41
C VAL A 160 -17.76 5.13 4.83
N ALA A 161 -18.11 6.32 5.32
CA ALA A 161 -18.62 6.55 6.67
C ALA A 161 -20.15 6.47 6.76
N ALA A 162 -20.85 6.96 5.74
CA ALA A 162 -22.31 7.02 5.70
C ALA A 162 -22.83 7.18 4.25
N PRO A 163 -24.16 7.12 4.01
CA PRO A 163 -24.72 7.47 2.70
C PRO A 163 -24.22 8.85 2.25
N LEU A 164 -23.68 8.94 1.04
CA LEU A 164 -23.09 10.18 0.50
C LEU A 164 -21.91 10.72 1.33
N MET A 165 -21.26 9.87 2.11
CA MET A 165 -20.07 10.21 2.88
C MET A 165 -19.01 9.15 2.65
N GLY A 166 -18.32 9.27 1.53
CA GLY A 166 -17.18 8.44 1.23
C GLY A 166 -16.30 9.05 0.16
N ALA A 167 -15.07 8.58 0.11
CA ALA A 167 -14.16 8.89 -0.98
C ALA A 167 -13.20 7.71 -1.19
N GLY A 168 -12.66 7.63 -2.40
CA GLY A 168 -11.63 6.66 -2.73
C GLY A 168 -10.51 7.32 -3.48
N TYR A 169 -9.30 6.85 -3.21
CA TYR A 169 -8.07 7.44 -3.70
C TYR A 169 -7.09 6.35 -4.12
N TYR A 170 -6.29 6.64 -5.13
CA TYR A 170 -5.00 5.98 -5.29
C TYR A 170 -3.92 6.81 -4.58
N TYR A 171 -2.97 6.12 -3.98
CA TYR A 171 -1.83 6.71 -3.30
C TYR A 171 -0.54 6.14 -3.88
N LEU A 172 0.41 7.03 -4.19
CA LEU A 172 1.82 6.68 -4.26
C LEU A 172 2.44 6.94 -2.90
N MET A 173 3.15 5.95 -2.38
CA MET A 173 3.81 6.01 -1.09
C MET A 173 5.31 5.72 -1.24
N GLU A 174 6.11 6.34 -0.37
CA GLU A 174 7.56 6.12 -0.28
C GLU A 174 7.94 5.81 1.17
N LYS A 175 8.89 4.88 1.35
CA LYS A 175 9.41 4.51 2.66
C LYS A 175 10.63 5.37 3.03
N LYS A 176 10.41 6.43 3.81
CA LYS A 176 11.48 7.30 4.32
C LYS A 176 11.80 6.96 5.77
N ASN A 177 13.08 6.68 6.04
CA ASN A 177 13.57 6.35 7.39
C ASN A 177 12.80 5.19 8.05
N GLY A 178 12.38 4.21 7.24
CA GLY A 178 11.62 3.05 7.71
C GLY A 178 10.12 3.27 7.87
N GLN A 179 9.60 4.48 7.63
CA GLN A 179 8.18 4.81 7.70
C GLN A 179 7.62 5.12 6.33
N TRP A 180 6.41 4.64 6.06
CA TRP A 180 5.67 5.00 4.85
C TRP A 180 5.16 6.43 4.95
N ILE A 181 5.24 7.17 3.84
CA ILE A 181 4.61 8.48 3.67
C ILE A 181 3.90 8.51 2.32
N ILE A 182 2.82 9.28 2.20
CA ILE A 182 2.19 9.58 0.91
C ILE A 182 3.03 10.64 0.19
N THR A 183 3.41 10.38 -1.06
CA THR A 183 4.10 11.35 -1.93
C THR A 183 3.16 11.92 -2.98
N GLU A 184 2.24 11.12 -3.52
CA GLU A 184 1.17 11.58 -4.41
C GLU A 184 -0.14 10.89 -4.05
N GLN A 185 -1.26 11.55 -4.33
CA GLN A 185 -2.59 10.96 -4.20
C GLN A 185 -3.51 11.53 -5.28
N VAL A 186 -4.39 10.69 -5.83
CA VAL A 186 -5.46 11.11 -6.74
C VAL A 186 -6.80 10.61 -6.23
N MET A 187 -7.78 11.50 -6.21
CA MET A 187 -9.15 11.16 -5.84
C MET A 187 -9.86 10.52 -7.03
N VAL A 188 -10.31 9.29 -6.84
CA VAL A 188 -11.01 8.51 -7.87
C VAL A 188 -12.50 8.82 -7.86
N TRP A 189 -13.07 8.97 -6.68
CA TRP A 189 -14.47 9.34 -6.48
C TRP A 189 -14.66 9.99 -5.10
N ILE A 190 -15.73 10.77 -5.01
CA ILE A 190 -16.28 11.32 -3.78
C ILE A 190 -17.81 11.25 -3.89
N SER A 191 -18.47 10.91 -2.80
CA SER A 191 -19.94 10.84 -2.75
C SER A 191 -20.56 12.01 -2.00
#